data_AF-D3RUD3-F1
#
_entry.id   AF-D3RUD3-F1
#
_cell.length_a   1.000
_cell.length_b   1.000
_cell.length_c   1.000
_cell.angle_alpha   90.00
_cell.angle_beta   90.00
_cell.angle_gamma   90.00
#
_symmetry.space_group_name_H-M   'P 1'
#
loop_
_entity.id
_entity.type
_entity.pdbx_description
1 polymer ?
#
loop_
_entity_poly.entity_id
_entity_poly.type
_entity_poly.pdbx_seq_one_letter_code
_entity_poly.pdbx_strand_id
1 'polypeptide(L)'
;MSTQPKITVATAWLDGCSGCHMSFLDLDERLIELVEHVEIVYSPLVDTKELPARVDVGILEGSISSEDDLEKARLFRERCTRLVSLGDCAVTGNVPAMRNHFKLADVFDRAYRENVTLQPQIPTRRVPALLTPVKPVHGEVKVDVFVPGCPPSADAIWYVLSELIAGRMPDPNAVTRFGA
;
A
#
# COMPACT_ATOMS: atom_id res chain seq x y z
N MET A 1 -27.64 12.37 10.11
CA MET A 1 -27.03 11.09 9.71
C MET A 1 -27.48 10.80 8.29
N SER A 2 -26.55 10.84 7.33
CA SER A 2 -26.84 10.60 5.91
C SER A 2 -27.43 9.20 5.69
N THR A 3 -28.46 9.11 4.86
CA THR A 3 -29.22 7.88 4.52
C THR A 3 -28.66 7.15 3.30
N GLN A 4 -27.54 7.60 2.73
CA GLN A 4 -26.89 6.93 1.61
C GLN A 4 -25.93 5.84 2.08
N PRO A 5 -25.89 4.67 1.40
CA PRO A 5 -24.93 3.63 1.72
C PRO A 5 -23.50 4.14 1.48
N LYS A 6 -22.64 4.00 2.48
CA LYS A 6 -21.22 4.35 2.38
C LYS A 6 -20.47 3.32 1.55
N ILE A 7 -19.44 3.77 0.83
CA ILE A 7 -18.52 2.84 0.16
C ILE A 7 -17.57 2.24 1.18
N THR A 8 -17.26 0.95 1.04
CA THR A 8 -16.31 0.27 1.92
C THR A 8 -14.88 0.42 1.38
N VAL A 9 -13.97 0.86 2.23
CA VAL A 9 -12.54 1.04 1.90
C VAL A 9 -11.68 0.18 2.81
N ALA A 10 -10.72 -0.53 2.23
CA ALA A 10 -9.67 -1.22 2.95
C ALA A 10 -8.29 -0.70 2.53
N THR A 11 -7.37 -0.54 3.49
CA THR A 11 -6.00 -0.12 3.22
C THR A 11 -5.00 -1.05 3.88
N ALA A 12 -3.81 -1.20 3.32
CA ALA A 12 -2.72 -1.94 3.96
C ALA A 12 -1.34 -1.41 3.60
N TRP A 13 -0.39 -1.69 4.50
CA TRP A 13 1.04 -1.55 4.27
C TRP A 13 1.61 -2.88 3.82
N LEU A 14 2.31 -2.87 2.68
CA LEU A 14 3.25 -3.92 2.28
C LEU A 14 4.67 -3.47 2.67
N ASP A 15 5.67 -3.71 1.82
CA ASP A 15 7.02 -3.16 2.02
C ASP A 15 7.07 -1.68 1.61
N GLY A 16 6.65 -0.83 2.54
CA GLY A 16 6.60 0.63 2.42
C GLY A 16 7.06 1.33 3.70
N CYS A 17 6.99 2.65 3.71
CA CYS A 17 7.47 3.48 4.82
C CYS A 17 6.35 4.14 5.64
N SER A 18 5.08 3.74 5.46
CA SER A 18 3.86 4.39 5.97
C SER A 18 3.59 5.81 5.44
N GLY A 19 4.51 6.39 4.67
CA GLY A 19 4.41 7.76 4.17
C GLY A 19 3.18 8.03 3.30
N CYS A 20 2.66 7.05 2.55
CA CYS A 20 1.46 7.28 1.75
C CYS A 20 0.20 7.32 2.62
N HIS A 21 0.16 6.54 3.70
CA HIS A 21 -0.88 6.67 4.72
C HIS A 21 -0.75 7.97 5.50
N MET A 22 0.46 8.46 5.76
CA MET A 22 0.61 9.79 6.38
C MET A 22 0.08 10.88 5.45
N SER A 23 0.38 10.82 4.15
CA SER A 23 -0.19 11.79 3.21
C SER A 23 -1.71 11.65 3.01
N PHE A 24 -2.27 10.45 3.20
CA PHE A 24 -3.71 10.27 3.34
C PHE A 24 -4.25 10.95 4.60
N LEU A 25 -3.52 10.96 5.71
CA LEU A 25 -3.90 11.67 6.93
C LEU A 25 -3.73 13.20 6.80
N ASP A 26 -2.81 13.67 5.94
CA ASP A 26 -2.66 15.09 5.55
C ASP A 26 -3.85 15.63 4.72
N LEU A 27 -4.94 14.85 4.59
CA LEU A 27 -6.23 15.37 4.16
C LEU A 27 -6.84 16.34 5.19
N ASP A 28 -6.35 16.32 6.43
CA ASP A 28 -6.74 17.22 7.52
C ASP A 28 -8.26 17.23 7.74
N GLU A 29 -8.93 18.40 7.66
CA GLU A 29 -10.36 18.49 7.90
C GLU A 29 -11.20 17.75 6.84
N ARG A 30 -10.65 17.48 5.66
CA ARG A 30 -11.33 16.69 4.60
C ARG A 30 -11.55 15.25 5.02
N LEU A 31 -10.82 14.73 6.02
CA LEU A 31 -11.12 13.42 6.60
C LEU A 31 -12.52 13.38 7.23
N ILE A 32 -12.98 14.50 7.81
CA ILE A 32 -14.31 14.59 8.43
C ILE A 32 -15.40 14.46 7.34
N GLU A 33 -15.18 15.07 6.18
CA GLU A 33 -16.05 14.89 5.00
C GLU A 33 -15.97 13.47 4.46
N LEU A 34 -14.75 12.91 4.36
CA LEU A 34 -14.53 11.57 3.83
C LEU A 34 -15.32 10.49 4.59
N VAL A 35 -15.32 10.57 5.93
CA VAL A 35 -16.02 9.57 6.77
C VAL A 35 -17.54 9.65 6.64
N GLU A 36 -18.12 10.69 6.05
CA GLU A 36 -19.54 10.74 5.72
C GLU A 36 -19.89 9.83 4.53
N HIS A 37 -18.93 9.60 3.63
CA HIS A 37 -19.09 8.83 2.39
C HIS A 37 -18.45 7.45 2.42
N VAL A 38 -17.46 7.25 3.29
CA VAL A 38 -16.62 6.06 3.35
C VAL A 38 -16.73 5.37 4.71
N GLU A 39 -16.72 4.04 4.69
CA GLU A 39 -16.48 3.19 5.85
C GLU A 39 -15.14 2.47 5.70
N ILE A 40 -14.18 2.76 6.58
CA ILE A 40 -12.88 2.09 6.61
C ILE A 40 -13.03 0.77 7.37
N VAL A 41 -13.10 -0.33 6.63
CA VAL A 41 -13.42 -1.65 7.18
C VAL A 41 -12.17 -2.45 7.59
N TYR A 42 -11.01 -2.11 7.03
CA TYR A 42 -9.72 -2.74 7.33
C TYR A 42 -8.60 -1.74 7.04
N SER A 43 -7.71 -1.48 8.00
CA SER A 43 -6.61 -0.55 7.83
C SER A 43 -5.64 -0.69 9.01
N PRO A 44 -4.34 -0.39 8.84
CA PRO A 44 -3.45 -0.15 9.97
C PRO A 44 -3.94 0.96 10.93
N LEU A 45 -4.87 1.81 10.48
CA LEU A 45 -5.48 2.89 11.25
C LEU A 45 -6.72 2.45 12.07
N VAL A 46 -7.19 1.21 11.92
CA VAL A 46 -8.34 0.66 12.66
C VAL A 46 -7.99 -0.69 13.28
N ASP A 47 -8.80 -1.14 14.24
CA ASP A 47 -8.49 -2.37 14.97
C ASP A 47 -8.88 -3.67 14.26
N THR A 48 -9.62 -3.59 13.15
CA THR A 48 -10.07 -4.76 12.39
C THR A 48 -8.89 -5.56 11.85
N LYS A 49 -8.79 -6.85 12.25
CA LYS A 49 -7.68 -7.74 11.88
C LYS A 49 -7.95 -8.61 10.65
N GLU A 50 -9.21 -8.76 10.27
CA GLU A 50 -9.62 -9.58 9.12
C GLU A 50 -10.22 -8.70 8.03
N LEU A 51 -9.70 -8.82 6.81
CA LEU A 51 -10.27 -8.12 5.65
C LEU A 51 -11.66 -8.71 5.34
N PRO A 52 -12.75 -7.93 5.21
CA PRO A 52 -14.05 -8.48 4.86
C PRO A 52 -14.06 -9.18 3.49
N ALA A 53 -14.97 -10.14 3.30
CA ALA A 53 -15.06 -10.96 2.08
C ALA A 53 -15.29 -10.14 0.78
N ARG A 54 -15.89 -8.96 0.91
CA ARG A 54 -16.10 -8.03 -0.21
C ARG A 54 -15.89 -6.59 0.26
N VAL A 55 -15.10 -5.85 -0.48
CA VAL A 55 -14.79 -4.43 -0.26
C VAL A 55 -14.88 -3.67 -1.58
N ASP A 56 -15.38 -2.45 -1.58
CA ASP A 56 -15.55 -1.67 -2.82
C ASP A 56 -14.20 -1.19 -3.36
N VAL A 57 -13.35 -0.64 -2.48
CA VAL A 57 -12.03 -0.12 -2.84
C VAL A 57 -10.96 -0.64 -1.87
N GLY A 58 -9.96 -1.32 -2.42
CA GLY A 58 -8.73 -1.69 -1.73
C GLY A 58 -7.59 -0.75 -2.12
N ILE A 59 -6.79 -0.33 -1.14
CA ILE A 59 -5.63 0.54 -1.34
C ILE A 59 -4.40 -0.13 -0.75
N LEU A 60 -3.41 -0.41 -1.60
CA LEU A 60 -2.14 -0.98 -1.18
C LEU A 60 -1.04 0.06 -1.37
N GLU A 61 -0.34 0.40 -0.28
CA GLU A 61 0.97 1.05 -0.36
C GLU A 61 2.09 0.03 -0.16
N GLY A 62 3.29 0.40 -0.61
CA GLY A 62 4.46 -0.46 -0.49
C GLY A 62 4.59 -1.48 -1.62
N SER A 63 5.80 -1.98 -1.77
CA SER A 63 6.16 -3.02 -2.74
C SER A 63 5.92 -4.42 -2.18
N ILE A 64 5.98 -5.44 -3.02
CA ILE A 64 5.92 -6.84 -2.60
C ILE A 64 7.35 -7.35 -2.43
N SER A 65 7.78 -7.56 -1.18
CA SER A 65 9.14 -7.99 -0.87
C SER A 65 9.23 -9.24 0.01
N SER A 66 8.12 -9.68 0.59
CA SER A 66 8.01 -10.89 1.42
C SER A 66 6.80 -11.76 1.04
N GLU A 67 6.78 -12.99 1.54
CA GLU A 67 5.63 -13.90 1.39
C GLU A 67 4.34 -13.31 1.97
N ASP A 68 4.41 -12.62 3.12
CA ASP A 68 3.27 -11.97 3.76
C ASP A 68 2.72 -10.81 2.91
N ASP A 69 3.59 -10.07 2.21
CA ASP A 69 3.16 -9.01 1.29
C ASP A 69 2.42 -9.60 0.10
N LEU A 70 2.95 -10.70 -0.46
CA LEU A 70 2.36 -11.39 -1.59
C LEU A 70 0.98 -11.98 -1.23
N GLU A 71 0.87 -12.62 -0.07
CA GLU A 71 -0.40 -13.14 0.43
C GLU A 71 -1.41 -12.01 0.62
N LYS A 72 -1.00 -10.90 1.26
CA LYS A 72 -1.87 -9.75 1.49
C LYS A 72 -2.31 -9.09 0.18
N ALA A 73 -1.42 -8.94 -0.81
CA ALA A 73 -1.77 -8.40 -2.11
C ALA A 73 -2.78 -9.28 -2.86
N ARG A 74 -2.61 -10.61 -2.83
CA ARG A 74 -3.56 -11.57 -3.41
C ARG A 74 -4.91 -11.52 -2.72
N LEU A 75 -4.92 -11.45 -1.39
CA LEU A 75 -6.14 -11.35 -0.59
C LEU A 75 -6.91 -10.07 -0.90
N PHE A 76 -6.22 -8.93 -0.99
CA PHE A 76 -6.82 -7.67 -1.39
C PHE A 76 -7.40 -7.76 -2.79
N ARG A 77 -6.67 -8.36 -3.74
CA ARG A 77 -7.19 -8.51 -5.10
C ARG A 77 -8.44 -9.39 -5.18
N GLU A 78 -8.50 -10.46 -4.40
CA GLU A 78 -9.65 -11.36 -4.33
C GLU A 78 -10.90 -10.65 -3.79
N ARG A 79 -10.73 -9.86 -2.72
CA ARG A 79 -11.85 -9.28 -1.95
C ARG A 79 -12.27 -7.88 -2.40
N CYS A 80 -11.38 -7.13 -3.03
CA CYS A 80 -11.64 -5.74 -3.43
C CYS A 80 -12.16 -5.66 -4.87
N THR A 81 -13.25 -4.92 -5.07
CA THR A 81 -13.82 -4.67 -6.40
C THR A 81 -12.86 -3.84 -7.25
N ARG A 82 -12.32 -2.75 -6.67
CA ARG A 82 -11.27 -1.92 -7.27
C ARG A 82 -10.02 -1.96 -6.39
N LEU A 83 -8.85 -2.12 -7.00
CA LEU A 83 -7.56 -2.11 -6.31
C LEU A 83 -6.70 -0.94 -6.77
N VAL A 84 -6.22 -0.16 -5.81
CA VAL A 84 -5.37 1.02 -6.01
C VAL A 84 -3.96 0.72 -5.53
N SER A 85 -2.96 0.96 -6.38
CA SER A 85 -1.57 1.08 -5.96
C SER A 85 -1.27 2.52 -5.59
N LEU A 86 -1.00 2.75 -4.31
CA LEU A 86 -0.73 4.08 -3.76
C LEU A 86 0.77 4.24 -3.50
N GLY A 87 1.37 5.16 -4.25
CA GLY A 87 2.76 5.59 -4.12
C GLY A 87 3.78 4.77 -4.90
N ASP A 88 4.97 5.35 -5.08
CA ASP A 88 6.00 4.83 -6.00
C ASP A 88 6.53 3.45 -5.60
N CYS A 89 6.52 3.11 -4.31
CA CYS A 89 6.84 1.75 -3.86
C CYS A 89 5.84 0.73 -4.44
N ALA A 90 4.54 1.01 -4.38
CA ALA A 90 3.51 0.11 -4.91
C ALA A 90 3.48 0.11 -6.44
N VAL A 91 3.74 1.26 -7.07
CA VAL A 91 3.67 1.44 -8.52
C VAL A 91 4.93 0.91 -9.22
N THR A 92 6.12 1.10 -8.66
CA THR A 92 7.41 0.80 -9.33
C THR A 92 8.40 -0.01 -8.50
N GLY A 93 8.11 -0.29 -7.23
CA GLY A 93 9.03 -0.94 -6.29
C GLY A 93 9.95 0.04 -5.54
N ASN A 94 10.35 1.15 -6.18
CA ASN A 94 11.13 2.28 -5.63
C ASN A 94 12.26 1.88 -4.65
N VAL A 95 12.34 2.51 -3.48
CA VAL A 95 13.45 2.34 -2.51
C VAL A 95 13.63 0.87 -2.07
N PRO A 96 12.57 0.12 -1.68
CA PRO A 96 12.72 -1.31 -1.40
C PRO A 96 13.35 -2.11 -2.53
N ALA A 97 13.01 -1.80 -3.78
CA ALA A 97 13.53 -2.50 -4.95
C ALA A 97 15.02 -2.24 -5.23
N MET A 98 15.65 -1.25 -4.59
CA MET A 98 17.09 -1.02 -4.72
C MET A 98 17.92 -2.25 -4.30
N ARG A 99 17.39 -3.10 -3.39
CA ARG A 99 18.08 -4.35 -3.00
C ARG A 99 18.18 -5.37 -4.12
N ASN A 100 17.39 -5.23 -5.19
CA ASN A 100 17.39 -6.17 -6.34
C ASN A 100 18.73 -6.21 -7.09
N HIS A 101 19.58 -5.20 -6.92
CA HIS A 101 20.93 -5.17 -7.50
C HIS A 101 21.95 -6.05 -6.75
N PHE A 102 21.57 -6.60 -5.59
CA PHE A 102 22.43 -7.42 -4.74
C PHE A 102 21.84 -8.82 -4.57
N LYS A 103 22.68 -9.79 -4.22
CA LYS A 103 22.17 -11.10 -3.78
C LYS A 103 21.53 -10.92 -2.42
N LEU A 104 20.37 -11.56 -2.22
CA LEU A 104 19.65 -11.48 -0.94
C LEU A 104 20.51 -11.94 0.25
N ALA A 105 21.38 -12.94 0.07
CA ALA A 105 22.32 -13.38 1.09
C ALA A 105 23.26 -12.24 1.55
N ASP A 106 23.79 -11.45 0.61
CA ASP A 106 24.70 -10.34 0.91
C ASP A 106 23.96 -9.24 1.71
N VAL A 107 22.67 -9.00 1.40
CA VAL A 107 21.82 -8.06 2.14
C VAL A 107 21.61 -8.54 3.59
N PHE A 108 21.33 -9.83 3.79
CA PHE A 108 21.19 -10.42 5.12
C PHE A 108 22.50 -10.36 5.91
N ASP A 109 23.63 -10.73 5.31
CA ASP A 109 24.93 -10.69 5.98
C ASP A 109 25.30 -9.26 6.38
N ARG A 110 25.05 -8.29 5.49
CA ARG A 110 25.27 -6.86 5.78
C ARG A 110 24.45 -6.39 6.98
N ALA A 111 23.17 -6.76 7.05
CA ALA A 111 22.26 -6.29 8.10
C ALA A 111 22.44 -7.03 9.43
N TYR A 112 22.64 -8.35 9.40
CA TYR A 112 22.53 -9.21 10.59
C TYR A 112 23.85 -9.87 11.04
N ARG A 113 24.95 -9.66 10.32
CA ARG A 113 26.28 -10.16 10.73
C ARG A 113 27.32 -9.04 10.79
N GLU A 114 27.49 -8.29 9.71
CA GLU A 114 28.57 -7.30 9.60
C GLU A 114 28.34 -6.04 10.43
N ASN A 115 27.10 -5.54 10.48
CA ASN A 115 26.75 -4.31 11.19
C ASN A 115 26.14 -4.55 12.59
N VAL A 116 26.21 -5.77 13.10
CA VAL A 116 25.56 -6.14 14.36
C VAL A 116 26.53 -6.03 15.53
N THR A 117 26.14 -5.28 16.54
CA THR A 117 26.90 -5.15 17.79
C THR A 117 26.76 -6.37 18.70
N LEU A 118 25.59 -7.03 18.69
CA LEU A 118 25.24 -8.11 19.62
C LEU A 118 24.51 -9.25 18.92
N GLN A 119 24.93 -10.49 19.18
CA GLN A 119 24.28 -11.72 18.70
C GLN A 119 24.08 -11.75 17.17
N PRO A 120 25.16 -11.83 16.38
CA PRO A 120 25.07 -11.90 14.92
C PRO A 120 24.37 -13.21 14.50
N GLN A 121 23.14 -13.10 14.01
CA GLN A 121 22.36 -14.23 13.52
C GLN A 121 21.26 -13.74 12.58
N ILE A 122 20.98 -14.53 11.54
CA ILE A 122 19.87 -14.24 10.61
C ILE A 122 18.55 -14.70 11.25
N PRO A 123 17.54 -13.84 11.39
CA PRO A 123 16.23 -14.23 11.90
C PRO A 123 15.56 -15.26 10.96
N THR A 124 15.06 -16.36 11.53
CA THR A 124 14.41 -17.44 10.77
C THR A 124 13.12 -17.95 11.40
N ARG A 125 12.77 -17.50 12.60
CA ARG A 125 11.60 -17.97 13.35
C ARG A 125 10.52 -16.89 13.39
N ARG A 126 9.31 -17.23 12.92
CA ARG A 126 8.12 -16.35 12.92
C ARG A 126 8.32 -15.02 12.18
N VAL A 127 9.14 -15.04 11.13
CA VAL A 127 9.33 -13.94 10.20
C VAL A 127 9.12 -14.48 8.80
N PRO A 128 8.41 -13.74 7.92
CA PRO A 128 8.17 -14.19 6.55
C PRO A 128 9.48 -14.24 5.76
N ALA A 129 9.55 -15.16 4.80
CA ALA A 129 10.69 -15.17 3.89
C ALA A 129 10.63 -13.97 2.95
N LEU A 130 11.79 -13.36 2.69
CA LEU A 130 11.91 -12.31 1.69
C LEU A 130 11.92 -12.92 0.27
N LEU A 131 11.14 -12.34 -0.62
CA LEU A 131 11.10 -12.67 -2.03
C LEU A 131 12.29 -12.06 -2.77
N THR A 132 12.64 -12.65 -3.90
CA THR A 132 13.63 -12.11 -4.84
C THR A 132 13.11 -12.29 -6.27
N PRO A 133 12.88 -11.21 -7.04
CA PRO A 133 13.10 -9.80 -6.69
C PRO A 133 11.96 -9.21 -5.84
N VAL A 134 12.19 -8.01 -5.28
CA VAL A 134 11.11 -7.09 -4.88
C VAL A 134 10.37 -6.63 -6.13
N LYS A 135 9.04 -6.62 -6.08
CA LYS A 135 8.19 -6.26 -7.24
C LYS A 135 7.18 -5.18 -6.88
N PRO A 136 6.76 -4.33 -7.84
CA PRO A 136 5.56 -3.52 -7.66
C PRO A 136 4.32 -4.42 -7.54
N VAL A 137 3.24 -3.89 -6.98
CA VAL A 137 1.99 -4.64 -6.73
C VAL A 137 1.43 -5.25 -8.01
N HIS A 138 1.46 -4.50 -9.11
CA HIS A 138 0.97 -4.94 -10.41
C HIS A 138 1.81 -6.07 -11.06
N GLY A 139 3.00 -6.35 -10.51
CA GLY A 139 3.82 -7.49 -10.92
C GLY A 139 3.30 -8.83 -10.40
N GLU A 140 2.36 -8.83 -9.44
CA GLU A 140 1.81 -10.05 -8.81
C GLU A 140 0.28 -10.12 -8.86
N VAL A 141 -0.42 -8.98 -8.86
CA VAL A 141 -1.88 -8.92 -8.91
C VAL A 141 -2.38 -7.82 -9.85
N LYS A 142 -3.58 -7.98 -10.43
CA LYS A 142 -4.17 -6.94 -11.28
C LYS A 142 -4.51 -5.69 -10.46
N VAL A 143 -4.04 -4.52 -10.90
CA VAL A 143 -4.34 -3.21 -10.30
C VAL A 143 -5.22 -2.41 -11.24
N ASP A 144 -6.18 -1.65 -10.69
CA ASP A 144 -7.15 -0.87 -11.48
C ASP A 144 -6.75 0.61 -11.56
N VAL A 145 -6.14 1.17 -10.51
CA VAL A 145 -5.72 2.57 -10.44
C VAL A 145 -4.31 2.68 -9.88
N PHE A 146 -3.47 3.52 -10.49
CA PHE A 146 -2.08 3.75 -10.09
C PHE A 146 -1.91 5.21 -9.68
N VAL A 147 -1.48 5.47 -8.45
CA VAL A 147 -1.32 6.83 -7.93
C VAL A 147 0.16 7.04 -7.57
N PRO A 148 0.98 7.57 -8.50
CA PRO A 148 2.41 7.77 -8.26
C PRO A 148 2.70 8.94 -7.32
N GLY A 149 3.89 8.92 -6.72
CA GLY A 149 4.40 9.87 -5.72
C GLY A 149 5.02 9.15 -4.51
N CYS A 150 5.98 9.78 -3.83
CA CYS A 150 6.69 9.18 -2.70
C CYS A 150 6.76 10.11 -1.46
N PRO A 151 5.63 10.43 -0.80
CA PRO A 151 4.28 9.93 -1.08
C PRO A 151 3.53 10.79 -2.13
N PRO A 152 2.43 10.28 -2.72
CA PRO A 152 1.50 11.12 -3.50
C PRO A 152 0.94 12.22 -2.61
N SER A 153 0.69 13.41 -3.17
CA SER A 153 0.15 14.53 -2.38
C SER A 153 -1.27 14.25 -1.88
N ALA A 154 -1.63 14.86 -0.74
CA ALA A 154 -2.97 14.76 -0.17
C ALA A 154 -4.06 15.16 -1.18
N ASP A 155 -3.82 16.18 -2.01
CA ASP A 155 -4.76 16.60 -3.05
C ASP A 155 -4.94 15.56 -4.16
N ALA A 156 -3.88 14.85 -4.56
CA ALA A 156 -3.98 13.77 -5.52
C ALA A 156 -4.75 12.57 -4.94
N ILE A 157 -4.51 12.24 -3.67
CA ILE A 157 -5.25 11.19 -2.95
C ILE A 157 -6.73 11.56 -2.85
N TRP A 158 -7.03 12.80 -2.46
CA TRP A 158 -8.39 13.34 -2.40
C TRP A 158 -9.10 13.19 -3.73
N TYR A 159 -8.51 13.69 -4.82
CA TYR A 159 -9.08 13.59 -6.17
C TYR A 159 -9.43 12.15 -6.54
N VAL A 160 -8.49 11.22 -6.36
CA VAL A 160 -8.70 9.80 -6.69
C VAL A 160 -9.85 9.21 -5.87
N LEU A 161 -9.89 9.46 -4.56
CA LEU A 161 -10.94 8.97 -3.69
C LEU A 161 -12.31 9.57 -4.04
N SER A 162 -12.39 10.88 -4.27
CA SER A 162 -13.63 11.56 -4.65
C SER A 162 -14.21 11.01 -5.97
N GLU A 163 -13.37 10.75 -6.97
CA GLU A 163 -13.81 10.14 -8.23
C GLU A 163 -14.34 8.72 -8.03
N LEU A 164 -13.64 7.91 -7.22
CA LEU A 164 -14.05 6.54 -6.90
C LEU A 164 -15.36 6.51 -6.11
N ILE A 165 -15.52 7.40 -5.12
CA ILE A 165 -16.77 7.59 -4.35
C ILE A 165 -17.93 7.94 -5.29
N ALA A 166 -17.69 8.79 -6.28
CA ALA A 166 -18.68 9.16 -7.28
C ALA A 166 -18.90 8.10 -8.38
N GLY A 167 -18.28 6.92 -8.25
CA GLY A 167 -18.41 5.81 -9.19
C GLY A 167 -17.61 5.96 -10.48
N ARG A 168 -16.90 7.07 -10.68
CA ARG A 168 -16.06 7.36 -11.85
C ARG A 168 -14.71 6.64 -11.75
N MET A 169 -14.02 6.51 -12.88
CA MET A 169 -12.65 6.03 -12.92
C MET A 169 -11.72 7.25 -12.99
N PRO A 170 -10.87 7.49 -11.98
CA PRO A 170 -9.98 8.64 -11.98
C PRO A 170 -8.90 8.51 -13.07
N ASP A 171 -8.38 9.65 -13.53
CA ASP A 171 -7.12 9.73 -14.26
C ASP A 171 -6.05 10.36 -13.36
N PRO A 172 -5.25 9.56 -12.62
CA PRO A 172 -4.24 10.07 -11.73
C PRO A 172 -3.17 10.93 -12.41
N ASN A 173 -2.94 10.77 -13.72
CA ASN A 173 -1.94 11.57 -14.45
C ASN A 173 -2.33 13.05 -14.55
N ALA A 174 -3.60 13.38 -14.33
CA ALA A 174 -4.06 14.77 -14.28
C ALA A 174 -3.53 15.51 -13.03
N VAL A 175 -3.20 14.79 -11.96
CA VAL A 175 -2.84 15.36 -10.64
C VAL A 175 -1.52 14.83 -10.08
N THR A 176 -0.89 13.85 -10.73
CA THR A 176 0.38 13.25 -10.31
C THR A 176 1.40 13.24 -11.43
N ARG A 177 2.69 13.21 -11.07
CA ARG A 177 3.82 13.04 -12.00
C ARG A 177 4.88 12.18 -11.32
N PHE A 178 5.52 11.29 -12.07
CA PHE A 178 6.67 10.54 -11.55
C PHE A 178 7.85 11.48 -11.27
N GLY A 179 8.43 11.37 -10.07
CA GLY A 179 9.61 12.14 -9.68
C GLY A 179 9.38 13.64 -9.41
N ALA A 180 8.12 14.06 -9.21
CA ALA A 180 7.78 15.40 -8.76
C ALA A 180 7.85 15.55 -7.24
#